data_AF-A0A9W6U9G1-F1
#
_entry.id   AF-A0A9W6U9G1-F1
#
_cell.length_a   1.000
_cell.length_b   1.000
_cell.length_c   1.000
_cell.angle_alpha   90.00
_cell.angle_beta   90.00
_cell.angle_gamma   90.00
#
_symmetry.space_group_name_H-M   'P 1'
#
loop_
_entity.id
_entity.type
_entity.pdbx_description
1 polymer ?
#
loop_
_entity_poly.entity_id
_entity_poly.type
_entity_poly.pdbx_seq_one_letter_code
_entity_poly.pdbx_strand_id
1 'polypeptide(L)'
;MRELGAQSFYDFGAADEAMGLEDSVEPWLNGLWSAFDSASGPAGESAESVETDTCSEVNSATTADSTTSLSPSATVGSVDTTYLLEHLISYEKMFGPLETPTEVPEDLPRLQSSLLCVRFLSDKERKEFIAPPETNEETDTEISSTNPFVATVFGAEYLTAPHSERKVLRLDIDISGSGINYAPGDSIGIKCPNRTEDVVALLACLGISGDTVFSAEPVAATNGRVAKKKNTSIHFPSPCSIRDAFLHHVDILSSPKKAVVCALATYCSDEEQRAQMLLLSSKAGTNKYKVRMLFKTEAWVDESNITAV
;
A
#
# COMPACT_ATOMS: atom_id res chain seq x y z
N MET A 1 -28.58 27.03 -12.13
CA MET A 1 -29.27 26.13 -13.09
C MET A 1 -30.75 26.47 -13.26
N ARG A 2 -31.55 26.67 -12.20
CA ARG A 2 -32.97 27.12 -12.34
C ARG A 2 -33.11 28.47 -13.04
N GLU A 3 -32.25 29.44 -12.73
CA GLU A 3 -32.21 30.77 -13.37
C GLU A 3 -31.84 30.71 -14.87
N LEU A 4 -31.31 29.58 -15.34
CA LEU A 4 -30.99 29.33 -16.74
C LEU A 4 -32.07 28.47 -17.44
N GLY A 5 -33.21 28.24 -16.80
CA GLY A 5 -34.37 27.51 -17.35
C GLY A 5 -34.42 26.01 -17.04
N ALA A 6 -33.48 25.46 -16.27
CA ALA A 6 -33.52 24.04 -15.89
C ALA A 6 -34.56 23.77 -14.79
N GLN A 7 -35.33 22.69 -14.94
CA GLN A 7 -36.29 22.22 -13.92
C GLN A 7 -35.62 21.19 -13.00
N SER A 8 -35.86 21.31 -11.69
CA SER A 8 -35.39 20.32 -10.70
C SER A 8 -36.39 19.17 -10.67
N PHE A 9 -35.90 17.93 -10.82
CA PHE A 9 -36.74 16.74 -10.70
C PHE A 9 -36.69 16.11 -9.30
N TYR A 10 -35.76 16.58 -8.47
CA TYR A 10 -35.58 16.13 -7.09
C TYR A 10 -35.12 17.29 -6.20
N ASP A 11 -35.40 17.18 -4.90
CA ASP A 11 -35.08 18.22 -3.92
C ASP A 11 -33.58 18.27 -3.61
N PHE A 12 -33.10 19.45 -3.23
CA PHE A 12 -31.69 19.67 -2.90
C PHE A 12 -31.35 19.03 -1.55
N GLY A 13 -30.38 18.10 -1.54
CA GLY A 13 -29.85 17.51 -0.32
C GLY A 13 -28.75 18.39 0.26
N ALA A 14 -28.95 18.90 1.47
CA ALA A 14 -27.93 19.59 2.24
C ALA A 14 -27.43 18.65 3.34
N ALA A 15 -26.14 18.30 3.30
CA ALA A 15 -25.52 17.48 4.32
C ALA A 15 -24.47 18.30 5.07
N ASP A 16 -24.46 18.20 6.39
CA ASP A 16 -23.51 18.86 7.27
C ASP A 16 -22.42 17.87 7.70
N GLU A 17 -21.16 18.22 7.46
CA GLU A 17 -20.00 17.40 7.79
C GLU A 17 -19.85 17.22 9.32
N ALA A 18 -20.35 18.16 10.13
CA ALA A 18 -20.25 18.11 11.59
C ALA A 18 -21.17 17.07 12.24
N MET A 19 -22.23 16.63 11.54
CA MET A 19 -23.26 15.73 12.07
C MET A 19 -23.15 14.30 11.49
N GLY A 20 -22.15 14.04 10.63
CA GLY A 20 -22.04 12.78 9.91
C GLY A 20 -22.83 12.80 8.61
N LEU A 21 -22.14 12.58 7.48
CA LEU A 21 -22.73 12.62 6.14
C LEU A 21 -23.71 11.46 5.91
N GLU A 22 -23.52 10.33 6.58
CA GLU A 22 -24.28 9.09 6.40
C GLU A 22 -25.77 9.30 6.73
N ASP A 23 -26.07 10.00 7.82
CA ASP A 23 -27.44 10.23 8.31
C ASP A 23 -28.29 11.14 7.40
N SER A 24 -27.64 11.99 6.59
CA SER A 24 -28.32 12.94 5.70
C SER A 24 -28.27 12.53 4.23
N VAL A 25 -27.18 11.88 3.80
CA VAL A 25 -26.95 11.53 2.39
C VAL A 25 -27.64 10.23 2.01
N GLU A 26 -27.63 9.19 2.85
CA GLU A 26 -28.26 7.91 2.51
C GLU A 26 -29.78 8.02 2.31
N PRO A 27 -30.55 8.70 3.19
CA PRO A 27 -31.99 8.88 2.97
C PRO A 27 -32.30 9.68 1.70
N TRP A 28 -31.46 10.67 1.36
CA TRP A 28 -31.60 11.45 0.14
C TRP A 28 -31.29 10.63 -1.11
N LEU A 29 -30.24 9.80 -1.09
CA LEU A 29 -29.88 8.92 -2.21
C LEU A 29 -30.97 7.90 -2.52
N ASN A 30 -31.63 7.37 -1.48
CA ASN A 30 -32.69 6.37 -1.62
C ASN A 30 -33.89 6.89 -2.42
N GLY A 31 -34.22 8.18 -2.33
CA GLY A 31 -35.32 8.78 -3.09
C GLY A 31 -34.93 9.30 -4.49
N LEU A 32 -33.63 9.50 -4.73
CA LEU A 32 -33.14 10.12 -5.97
C LEU A 32 -33.45 9.28 -7.21
N TRP A 33 -33.22 7.98 -7.17
CA TRP A 33 -33.40 7.11 -8.34
C TRP A 33 -34.87 6.94 -8.73
N SER A 34 -35.76 6.82 -7.75
CA SER A 34 -37.20 6.79 -8.02
C SER A 34 -37.72 8.09 -8.62
N ALA A 35 -37.21 9.24 -8.15
CA ALA A 35 -37.55 10.54 -8.73
C ALA A 35 -36.98 10.71 -10.15
N PHE A 36 -35.79 10.18 -10.40
CA PHE A 36 -35.17 10.16 -11.72
C PHE A 36 -36.00 9.33 -12.71
N ASP A 37 -36.35 8.09 -12.36
CA ASP A 37 -37.15 7.20 -13.21
C ASP A 37 -38.52 7.81 -13.53
N SER A 38 -39.14 8.45 -12.52
CA SER A 38 -40.41 9.18 -12.68
C SER A 38 -40.29 10.38 -13.62
N ALA A 39 -39.14 11.06 -13.61
CA ALA A 39 -38.87 12.23 -14.44
C ALA A 39 -38.42 11.87 -15.87
N SER A 40 -37.81 10.70 -16.08
CA SER A 40 -37.37 10.20 -17.39
C SER A 40 -38.49 9.57 -18.23
N GLY A 41 -39.68 9.33 -17.63
CA GLY A 41 -40.81 8.66 -18.29
C GLY A 41 -40.57 7.16 -18.54
N PRO A 42 -41.59 6.38 -18.92
CA PRO A 42 -41.42 4.94 -19.15
C PRO A 42 -40.49 4.71 -20.36
N ALA A 43 -39.34 4.10 -20.11
CA ALA A 43 -38.48 3.56 -21.15
C ALA A 43 -39.28 2.51 -21.92
N GLY A 44 -39.58 2.78 -23.20
CA GLY A 44 -40.20 1.81 -24.09
C GLY A 44 -39.37 0.54 -24.17
N GLU A 45 -40.03 -0.60 -24.01
CA GLU A 45 -39.51 -1.91 -24.35
C GLU A 45 -39.00 -1.91 -25.80
N SER A 46 -37.76 -2.33 -26.00
CA SER A 46 -37.29 -2.87 -27.27
C SER A 46 -36.24 -3.92 -26.97
N ALA A 47 -36.72 -5.16 -26.93
CA ALA A 47 -35.90 -6.35 -27.12
C ALA A 47 -35.54 -6.44 -28.61
N GLU A 48 -34.26 -6.62 -28.93
CA GLU A 48 -33.87 -7.32 -30.16
C GLU A 48 -32.51 -8.00 -30.00
N SER A 49 -32.55 -9.29 -30.26
CA SER A 49 -31.48 -10.28 -30.35
C SER A 49 -30.69 -10.16 -31.65
N VAL A 50 -29.36 -10.33 -31.64
CA VAL A 50 -28.61 -10.85 -32.79
C VAL A 50 -27.44 -11.72 -32.32
N GLU A 51 -27.36 -12.89 -32.95
CA GLU A 51 -26.40 -13.98 -32.77
C GLU A 51 -25.01 -13.71 -33.39
N THR A 52 -24.04 -14.49 -32.88
CA THR A 52 -22.84 -15.06 -33.53
C THR A 52 -22.03 -14.24 -34.52
N ASP A 53 -20.72 -14.11 -34.23
CA ASP A 53 -19.73 -14.46 -35.25
C ASP A 53 -18.49 -15.10 -34.62
N THR A 54 -18.18 -16.29 -35.14
CA THR A 54 -17.01 -17.10 -34.84
C THR A 54 -15.91 -16.72 -35.82
N CYS A 55 -14.68 -16.52 -35.37
CA CYS A 55 -13.50 -16.83 -36.20
C CYS A 55 -12.33 -17.25 -35.33
N SER A 56 -11.91 -18.48 -35.58
CA SER A 56 -10.79 -19.19 -34.98
C SER A 56 -9.46 -18.79 -35.66
N GLU A 57 -8.39 -19.05 -34.90
CA GLU A 57 -7.15 -19.71 -35.36
C GLU A 57 -5.85 -18.91 -35.65
N VAL A 58 -4.84 -19.28 -34.84
CA VAL A 58 -3.37 -19.46 -35.03
C VAL A 58 -2.49 -18.33 -35.58
N ASN A 59 -1.46 -17.94 -34.81
CA ASN A 59 -0.18 -18.66 -34.85
C ASN A 59 0.85 -18.24 -33.78
N SER A 60 1.60 -19.26 -33.38
CA SER A 60 2.75 -19.30 -32.48
C SER A 60 3.91 -18.40 -32.89
N ALA A 61 4.64 -17.89 -31.88
CA ALA A 61 6.08 -17.64 -32.00
C ALA A 61 6.76 -17.80 -30.64
N THR A 62 7.37 -18.96 -30.48
CA THR A 62 8.39 -19.31 -29.48
C THR A 62 9.58 -18.37 -29.56
N THR A 63 10.06 -17.85 -28.42
CA THR A 63 11.49 -17.58 -28.22
C THR A 63 11.81 -17.75 -26.74
N ALA A 64 12.73 -18.68 -26.50
CA ALA A 64 13.34 -18.96 -25.21
C ALA A 64 14.39 -17.89 -24.90
N ASP A 65 14.54 -17.50 -23.63
CA ASP A 65 15.88 -17.27 -23.10
C ASP A 65 15.97 -17.41 -21.57
N SER A 66 16.75 -18.42 -21.18
CA SER A 66 17.76 -18.46 -20.11
C SER A 66 17.42 -17.91 -18.72
N THR A 67 16.97 -18.84 -17.87
CA THR A 67 17.03 -18.80 -16.41
C THR A 67 18.49 -18.95 -15.92
N THR A 68 18.99 -17.97 -15.17
CA THR A 68 20.22 -18.13 -14.39
C THR A 68 19.84 -18.40 -12.94
N SER A 69 20.01 -19.64 -12.51
CA SER A 69 19.84 -20.10 -11.13
C SER A 69 21.04 -19.66 -10.28
N LEU A 70 20.78 -18.89 -9.23
CA LEU A 70 21.75 -18.64 -8.16
C LEU A 70 21.29 -19.38 -6.90
N SER A 71 22.09 -20.36 -6.50
CA SER A 71 21.95 -21.10 -5.24
C SER A 71 22.27 -20.20 -4.04
N PRO A 72 21.52 -20.28 -2.92
CA PRO A 72 21.86 -19.53 -1.72
C PRO A 72 22.90 -20.33 -0.91
N SER A 73 24.13 -19.84 -0.88
CA SER A 73 25.08 -20.19 0.18
C SER A 73 25.52 -18.89 0.85
N ALA A 74 24.77 -18.51 1.87
CA ALA A 74 25.20 -17.54 2.87
C ALA A 74 24.64 -18.00 4.21
N THR A 75 25.54 -18.26 5.15
CA THR A 75 25.27 -18.60 6.55
C THR A 75 24.29 -17.61 7.16
N VAL A 76 23.03 -18.04 7.30
CA VAL A 76 21.99 -17.34 8.05
C VAL A 76 22.36 -17.47 9.53
N GLY A 77 22.80 -16.38 10.14
CA GLY A 77 22.81 -16.29 11.60
C GLY A 77 21.39 -16.55 12.09
N SER A 78 21.23 -17.37 13.13
CA SER A 78 19.93 -17.74 13.70
C SER A 78 19.14 -16.49 14.08
N VAL A 79 18.30 -16.01 13.15
CA VAL A 79 17.36 -14.92 13.40
C VAL A 79 16.28 -15.49 14.30
N ASP A 80 15.97 -14.83 15.41
CA ASP A 80 14.87 -15.21 16.28
C ASP A 80 13.54 -15.05 15.52
N THR A 81 13.06 -16.15 14.93
CA THR A 81 11.81 -16.19 14.16
C THR A 81 10.57 -16.24 15.06
N THR A 82 10.73 -16.25 16.38
CA THR A 82 9.60 -16.28 17.33
C THR A 82 8.74 -15.03 17.16
N TYR A 83 9.38 -13.88 16.90
CA TYR A 83 8.70 -12.63 16.60
C TYR A 83 7.77 -12.73 15.37
N LEU A 84 8.24 -13.39 14.29
CA LEU A 84 7.46 -13.62 13.07
C LEU A 84 6.22 -14.46 13.35
N LEU A 85 6.35 -15.51 14.17
CA LEU A 85 5.26 -16.43 14.48
C LEU A 85 4.18 -15.79 15.36
N GLU A 86 4.55 -14.84 16.22
CA GLU A 86 3.61 -14.12 17.08
C GLU A 86 2.87 -12.99 16.35
N HIS A 87 3.53 -12.32 15.39
CA HIS A 87 3.01 -11.10 14.76
C HIS A 87 2.51 -11.30 13.33
N LEU A 88 2.88 -12.38 12.65
CA LEU A 88 2.32 -12.72 11.34
C LEU A 88 1.10 -13.62 11.48
N ILE A 89 0.05 -13.29 10.74
CA ILE A 89 -1.06 -14.23 10.61
C ILE A 89 -0.67 -15.34 9.65
N SER A 90 -0.75 -16.59 10.13
CA SER A 90 -0.51 -17.76 9.28
C SER A 90 -1.43 -17.78 8.06
N TYR A 91 -0.94 -18.38 6.98
CA TYR A 91 -1.71 -18.62 5.76
C TYR A 91 -3.05 -19.31 6.07
N GLU A 92 -3.03 -20.35 6.90
CA GLU A 92 -4.23 -21.09 7.30
C GLU A 92 -5.25 -20.20 8.01
N LYS A 93 -4.81 -19.30 8.90
CA LYS A 93 -5.69 -18.35 9.58
C LYS A 93 -6.17 -17.22 8.66
N MET A 94 -5.48 -16.97 7.55
CA MET A 94 -5.87 -15.96 6.56
C MET A 94 -6.86 -16.50 5.52
N PHE A 95 -6.69 -17.74 5.07
CA PHE A 95 -7.45 -18.32 3.97
C PHE A 95 -8.46 -19.39 4.40
N GLY A 96 -8.29 -19.99 5.58
CA GLY A 96 -9.11 -21.08 6.09
C GLY A 96 -8.70 -22.44 5.52
N PRO A 97 -9.37 -23.52 5.93
CA PRO A 97 -9.16 -24.85 5.36
C PRO A 97 -9.54 -24.88 3.86
N LEU A 98 -8.76 -25.64 3.09
CA LEU A 98 -8.92 -25.85 1.66
C LEU A 98 -10.07 -26.82 1.40
N GLU A 99 -11.32 -26.36 1.51
CA GLU A 99 -12.49 -27.23 1.32
C GLU A 99 -12.82 -27.45 -0.18
N THR A 100 -12.50 -26.48 -1.05
CA THR A 100 -12.65 -26.58 -2.52
C THR A 100 -11.53 -25.82 -3.26
N PRO A 101 -11.09 -26.30 -4.45
CA PRO A 101 -10.13 -25.56 -5.28
C PRO A 101 -10.63 -24.16 -5.61
N THR A 102 -9.76 -23.17 -5.55
CA THR A 102 -10.15 -21.78 -5.81
C THR A 102 -10.26 -21.52 -7.32
N GLU A 103 -11.46 -21.15 -7.79
CA GLU A 103 -11.64 -20.71 -9.18
C GLU A 103 -10.97 -19.35 -9.40
N VAL A 104 -10.15 -19.26 -10.46
CA VAL A 104 -9.45 -18.01 -10.84
C VAL A 104 -10.41 -17.11 -11.62
N PRO A 105 -10.70 -15.90 -11.13
CA PRO A 105 -11.59 -14.97 -11.85
C PRO A 105 -10.93 -14.42 -13.12
N GLU A 106 -11.72 -14.18 -14.18
CA GLU A 106 -11.24 -13.55 -15.42
C GLU A 106 -11.01 -12.02 -15.26
N ASP A 107 -11.73 -11.38 -14.33
CA ASP A 107 -11.70 -9.92 -14.13
C ASP A 107 -10.64 -9.50 -13.11
N LEU A 108 -9.37 -9.61 -13.51
CA LEU A 108 -8.19 -9.23 -12.73
C LEU A 108 -7.82 -7.76 -12.92
N PRO A 109 -7.31 -7.06 -11.88
CA PRO A 109 -6.84 -5.70 -12.02
C PRO A 109 -5.65 -5.65 -13.00
N ARG A 110 -5.68 -4.67 -13.92
CA ARG A 110 -4.56 -4.46 -14.84
C ARG A 110 -3.32 -4.03 -14.06
N LEU A 111 -2.25 -4.80 -14.18
CA LEU A 111 -0.93 -4.40 -13.69
C LEU A 111 -0.43 -3.22 -14.52
N GLN A 112 -0.03 -2.14 -13.84
CA GLN A 112 0.60 -1.01 -14.52
C GLN A 112 2.00 -1.39 -14.97
N SER A 113 2.45 -0.83 -16.11
CA SER A 113 3.83 -0.93 -16.53
C SER A 113 4.77 -0.35 -15.47
N SER A 114 5.92 -0.99 -15.24
CA SER A 114 6.94 -0.51 -14.30
C SER A 114 7.33 0.93 -14.58
N LEU A 115 7.23 1.78 -13.56
CA LEU A 115 7.60 3.20 -13.64
C LEU A 115 9.08 3.42 -13.31
N LEU A 116 9.69 2.46 -12.61
CA LEU A 116 11.08 2.46 -12.17
C LEU A 116 11.76 1.18 -12.62
N CYS A 117 13.01 1.29 -13.07
CA CYS A 117 13.94 0.18 -13.22
C CYS A 117 14.81 0.13 -11.97
N VAL A 118 14.95 -1.05 -11.37
CA VAL A 118 15.81 -1.27 -10.21
C VAL A 118 17.00 -2.11 -10.63
N ARG A 119 18.20 -1.65 -10.31
CA ARG A 119 19.45 -2.34 -10.55
C ARG A 119 20.21 -2.52 -9.24
N PHE A 120 20.57 -3.76 -8.92
CA PHE A 120 21.46 -4.05 -7.80
C PHE A 120 22.90 -3.68 -8.16
N LEU A 121 23.59 -3.01 -7.25
CA LEU A 121 24.98 -2.62 -7.43
C LEU A 121 25.92 -3.76 -7.04
N SER A 122 27.04 -3.85 -7.74
CA SER A 122 28.12 -4.78 -7.44
C SER A 122 28.90 -4.39 -6.18
N ASP A 123 29.66 -5.31 -5.60
CA ASP A 123 30.48 -5.05 -4.42
C ASP A 123 31.51 -3.92 -4.61
N LYS A 124 31.96 -3.68 -5.85
CA LYS A 124 32.87 -2.58 -6.18
C LYS A 124 32.16 -1.23 -6.08
N GLU A 125 31.03 -1.10 -6.78
CA GLU A 125 30.20 0.12 -6.76
C GLU A 125 29.68 0.42 -5.34
N ARG A 126 29.35 -0.63 -4.57
CA ARG A 126 28.95 -0.50 -3.16
C ARG A 126 30.05 0.10 -2.29
N LYS A 127 31.32 -0.29 -2.49
CA LYS A 127 32.46 0.25 -1.73
C LYS A 127 32.74 1.72 -2.08
N GLU A 128 32.55 2.10 -3.33
CA GLU A 128 32.64 3.50 -3.76
C GLU A 128 31.52 4.34 -3.15
N PHE A 129 30.29 3.81 -3.07
CA PHE A 129 29.17 4.49 -2.42
C PHE A 129 29.35 4.67 -0.90
N ILE A 130 29.93 3.69 -0.22
CA ILE A 130 30.16 3.73 1.24
C ILE A 130 31.39 4.58 1.60
N ALA A 131 32.27 4.88 0.63
CA ALA A 131 33.45 5.69 0.90
C ALA A 131 33.03 7.06 1.45
N PRO A 132 33.56 7.48 2.62
CA PRO A 132 33.21 8.78 3.19
C PRO A 132 33.54 9.87 2.18
N PRO A 133 32.64 10.86 1.98
CA PRO A 133 32.92 11.96 1.08
C PRO A 133 34.20 12.66 1.55
N GLU A 134 35.13 12.90 0.61
CA GLU A 134 36.29 13.73 0.90
C GLU A 134 35.80 15.11 1.36
N THR A 135 36.35 15.55 2.48
CA THR A 135 36.00 16.74 3.27
C THR A 135 35.62 18.00 2.48
N ASN A 136 34.68 18.74 3.08
CA ASN A 136 34.30 20.16 2.88
C ASN A 136 33.04 20.41 2.05
N GLU A 137 31.92 20.64 2.75
CA GLU A 137 31.23 21.93 2.77
C GLU A 137 30.12 21.86 3.83
N GLU A 138 30.10 22.81 4.77
CA GLU A 138 28.92 23.10 5.60
C GLU A 138 27.82 23.57 4.64
N THR A 139 27.12 22.62 4.07
CA THR A 139 25.96 22.92 3.23
C THR A 139 24.86 23.38 4.16
N ASP A 140 24.47 24.64 3.99
CA ASP A 140 23.28 25.24 4.58
C ASP A 140 22.06 24.52 3.99
N THR A 141 21.81 23.29 4.43
CA THR A 141 20.78 22.44 3.87
C THR A 141 19.43 22.92 4.37
N GLU A 142 18.69 23.58 3.49
CA GLU A 142 17.33 24.01 3.74
C GLU A 142 16.47 22.84 4.26
N ILE A 143 15.78 23.06 5.38
CA ILE A 143 14.93 22.05 6.00
C ILE A 143 13.71 21.83 5.11
N SER A 144 13.45 20.58 4.74
CA SER A 144 12.35 20.20 3.85
C SER A 144 11.76 18.85 4.24
N SER A 145 10.66 18.46 3.60
CA SER A 145 10.06 17.13 3.79
C SER A 145 11.04 16.00 3.42
N THR A 146 11.94 16.23 2.47
CA THR A 146 12.98 15.29 2.07
C THR A 146 14.22 15.35 2.96
N ASN A 147 14.52 16.51 3.56
CA ASN A 147 15.65 16.74 4.45
C ASN A 147 15.17 17.34 5.81
N PRO A 148 14.66 16.50 6.74
CA PRO A 148 14.13 16.98 8.01
C PRO A 148 15.24 17.39 8.98
N PHE A 149 14.93 18.31 9.89
CA PHE A 149 15.79 18.62 11.02
C PHE A 149 15.77 17.47 12.04
N VAL A 150 16.96 17.05 12.51
CA VAL A 150 17.10 16.05 13.57
C VAL A 150 16.91 16.75 14.92
N ALA A 151 15.70 16.66 15.46
CA ALA A 151 15.33 17.24 16.75
C ALA A 151 15.51 16.26 17.91
N THR A 152 15.81 16.77 19.10
CA THR A 152 15.90 15.96 20.32
C THR A 152 14.57 15.99 21.07
N VAL A 153 14.04 14.83 21.45
CA VAL A 153 12.89 14.74 22.36
C VAL A 153 13.42 14.84 23.79
N PHE A 154 13.07 15.91 24.52
CA PHE A 154 13.53 16.13 25.89
C PHE A 154 12.42 15.93 26.94
N GLY A 155 11.16 15.84 26.51
CA GLY A 155 10.02 15.54 27.36
C GLY A 155 9.07 14.56 26.70
N ALA A 156 8.57 13.60 27.46
CA ALA A 156 7.52 12.68 27.04
C ALA A 156 6.63 12.34 28.25
N GLU A 157 5.34 12.64 28.17
CA GLU A 157 4.41 12.45 29.29
C GLU A 157 3.05 11.94 28.82
N TYR A 158 2.55 10.88 29.47
CA TYR A 158 1.18 10.42 29.24
C TYR A 158 0.19 11.37 29.91
N LEU A 159 -0.69 11.96 29.09
CA LEU A 159 -1.79 12.81 29.58
C LEU A 159 -3.00 11.97 30.02
N THR A 160 -3.01 10.69 29.69
CA THR A 160 -4.06 9.72 30.02
C THR A 160 -3.67 8.84 31.21
N ALA A 161 -4.65 8.46 32.02
CA ALA A 161 -4.46 7.53 33.13
C ALA A 161 -3.92 6.16 32.67
N PRO A 162 -3.20 5.42 33.54
CA PRO A 162 -2.64 4.10 33.22
C PRO A 162 -3.67 3.08 32.72
N HIS A 163 -4.92 3.18 33.17
CA HIS A 163 -6.01 2.26 32.79
C HIS A 163 -6.84 2.72 31.58
N SER A 164 -6.52 3.88 30.99
CA SER A 164 -7.25 4.33 29.79
C SER A 164 -6.91 3.45 28.59
N GLU A 165 -7.92 3.05 27.82
CA GLU A 165 -7.76 2.25 26.60
C GLU A 165 -6.96 3.00 25.53
N ARG A 166 -7.16 4.32 25.41
CA ARG A 166 -6.40 5.19 24.51
C ARG A 166 -5.30 5.89 25.29
N LYS A 167 -4.10 5.92 24.71
CA LYS A 167 -2.98 6.66 25.27
C LYS A 167 -2.77 7.96 24.52
N VAL A 168 -2.72 9.07 25.25
CA VAL A 168 -2.33 10.37 24.71
C VAL A 168 -0.97 10.72 25.30
N LEU A 169 0.01 10.93 24.42
CA LEU A 169 1.38 11.26 24.77
C LEU A 169 1.68 12.70 24.36
N ARG A 170 2.10 13.52 25.31
CA ARG A 170 2.72 14.81 25.04
C ARG A 170 4.21 14.58 24.79
N LEU A 171 4.73 15.18 23.72
CA LEU A 171 6.14 15.19 23.38
C LEU A 171 6.65 16.63 23.36
N ASP A 172 7.75 16.88 24.06
CA ASP A 172 8.47 18.15 24.03
C ASP A 172 9.73 17.96 23.19
N ILE A 173 9.81 18.70 22.08
CA ILE A 173 10.81 18.55 21.03
C ILE A 173 11.67 19.80 20.97
N ASP A 174 12.99 19.64 21.12
CA ASP A 174 13.95 20.73 20.98
C ASP A 174 14.29 20.97 19.51
N ILE A 175 13.91 22.16 19.03
CA ILE A 175 14.18 22.65 17.69
C ILE A 175 15.23 23.78 17.69
N SER A 176 15.95 23.97 18.81
CA SER A 176 17.00 24.99 18.92
C SER A 176 18.07 24.77 17.85
N GLY A 177 18.51 25.87 17.22
CA GLY A 177 19.50 25.81 16.14
C GLY A 177 18.97 25.36 14.77
N SER A 178 17.68 25.01 14.66
CA SER A 178 17.07 24.63 13.38
C SER A 178 16.73 25.81 12.47
N GLY A 179 16.51 27.00 13.03
CA GLY A 179 15.95 28.15 12.29
C GLY A 179 14.47 28.00 11.90
N ILE A 180 13.77 26.97 12.39
CA ILE A 180 12.35 26.76 12.14
C ILE A 180 11.53 27.83 12.89
N ASN A 181 10.68 28.53 12.15
CA ASN A 181 9.67 29.43 12.71
C ASN A 181 8.30 28.75 12.63
N TYR A 182 7.53 28.75 13.71
CA TYR A 182 6.19 28.18 13.75
C TYR A 182 5.23 29.06 14.57
N ALA A 183 3.94 28.95 14.29
CA ALA A 183 2.85 29.59 15.01
C ALA A 183 1.88 28.54 15.58
N PRO A 184 1.11 28.86 16.64
CA PRO A 184 0.05 27.99 17.13
C PRO A 184 -0.98 27.69 16.02
N GLY A 185 -1.21 26.40 15.78
CA GLY A 185 -2.06 25.91 14.68
C GLY A 185 -1.29 25.33 13.50
N ASP A 186 0.02 25.54 13.42
CA ASP A 186 0.86 24.88 12.42
C ASP A 186 1.00 23.38 12.70
N SER A 187 1.09 22.61 11.62
CA SER A 187 1.30 21.15 11.67
C SER A 187 2.79 20.82 11.53
N ILE A 188 3.26 19.86 12.33
CA ILE A 188 4.60 19.28 12.18
C ILE A 188 4.52 17.89 11.57
N GLY A 189 5.48 17.56 10.70
CA GLY A 189 5.65 16.22 10.16
C GLY A 189 6.80 15.51 10.88
N ILE A 190 6.56 14.31 11.41
CA ILE A 190 7.59 13.46 12.02
C ILE A 190 7.85 12.28 11.08
N LYS A 191 9.11 12.06 10.72
CA LYS A 191 9.49 10.84 9.99
C LYS A 191 9.65 9.69 10.97
N CYS A 192 8.75 8.72 10.89
CA CYS A 192 8.78 7.54 11.74
C CYS A 192 9.37 6.35 10.95
N PRO A 193 10.50 5.78 11.40
CA PRO A 193 10.98 4.52 10.83
C PRO A 193 10.04 3.37 11.20
N ASN A 194 10.06 2.30 10.40
CA ASN A 194 9.52 1.01 10.80
C ASN A 194 10.33 0.44 11.97
N ARG A 195 9.75 -0.53 12.68
CA ARG A 195 10.50 -1.23 13.73
C ARG A 195 11.59 -2.10 13.10
N THR A 196 12.76 -2.14 13.74
CA THR A 196 13.88 -2.92 13.22
C THR A 196 13.54 -4.41 13.18
N GLU A 197 12.80 -4.88 14.18
CA GLU A 197 12.32 -6.26 14.27
C GLU A 197 11.47 -6.64 13.05
N ASP A 198 10.52 -5.80 12.63
CA ASP A 198 9.65 -6.03 11.46
C ASP A 198 10.46 -6.09 10.16
N VAL A 199 11.45 -5.20 10.02
CA VAL A 199 12.34 -5.18 8.84
C VAL A 199 13.22 -6.42 8.79
N VAL A 200 13.79 -6.85 9.92
CA VAL A 200 14.61 -8.07 10.01
C VAL A 200 13.77 -9.31 9.67
N ALA A 201 12.57 -9.38 10.22
CA ALA A 201 11.55 -10.38 9.91
C ALA A 201 11.27 -10.46 8.40
N LEU A 202 10.98 -9.32 7.77
CA LEU A 202 10.70 -9.24 6.34
C LEU A 202 11.88 -9.69 5.48
N LEU A 203 13.10 -9.22 5.81
CA LEU A 203 14.32 -9.61 5.10
C LEU A 203 14.58 -11.12 5.18
N ALA A 204 14.33 -11.72 6.34
CA ALA A 204 14.44 -13.17 6.53
C ALA A 204 13.42 -13.93 5.68
N CYS A 205 12.17 -13.48 5.64
CA CYS A 205 11.13 -14.07 4.78
C CYS A 205 11.47 -13.97 3.28
N LEU A 206 12.07 -12.86 2.85
CA LEU A 206 12.49 -12.66 1.46
C LEU A 206 13.77 -13.41 1.09
N GLY A 207 14.57 -13.83 2.08
CA GLY A 207 15.87 -14.46 1.86
C GLY A 207 16.92 -13.55 1.23
N ILE A 208 16.81 -12.23 1.45
CA ILE A 208 17.69 -11.21 0.86
C ILE A 208 18.49 -10.50 1.95
N SER A 209 19.77 -10.21 1.68
CA SER A 209 20.59 -9.38 2.59
C SER A 209 20.15 -7.92 2.54
N GLY A 210 19.83 -7.34 3.71
CA GLY A 210 19.49 -5.92 3.84
C GLY A 210 20.65 -4.97 3.47
N ASP A 211 21.89 -5.46 3.45
CA ASP A 211 23.08 -4.68 3.09
C ASP A 211 23.28 -4.53 1.57
N THR A 212 22.48 -5.26 0.79
CA THR A 212 22.46 -5.14 -0.67
C THR A 212 22.03 -3.73 -1.05
N VAL A 213 22.77 -3.08 -1.95
CA VAL A 213 22.47 -1.73 -2.42
C VAL A 213 21.85 -1.81 -3.80
N PHE A 214 20.82 -1.01 -4.03
CA PHE A 214 20.20 -0.87 -5.34
C PHE A 214 20.15 0.60 -5.75
N SER A 215 20.08 0.82 -7.06
CA SER A 215 19.74 2.09 -7.67
C SER A 215 18.41 1.94 -8.37
N ALA A 216 17.54 2.94 -8.23
CA ALA A 216 16.31 3.06 -8.99
C ALA A 216 16.44 4.20 -10.00
N GLU A 217 15.96 3.97 -11.22
CA GLU A 217 15.88 4.99 -12.26
C GLU A 217 14.50 4.98 -12.92
N PRO A 218 13.95 6.15 -13.30
CA PRO A 218 12.73 6.21 -14.10
C PRO A 218 12.84 5.42 -15.39
N VAL A 219 11.85 4.58 -15.68
CA VAL A 219 11.75 3.95 -17.00
C VAL A 219 11.31 5.00 -18.01
N ALA A 220 12.10 5.20 -19.07
CA ALA A 220 11.69 6.04 -20.19
C ALA A 220 10.41 5.46 -20.80
N ALA A 221 9.37 6.28 -20.95
CA ALA A 221 8.11 5.83 -21.50
C ALA A 221 8.30 5.20 -22.89
N THR A 222 7.95 3.93 -23.00
CA THR A 222 8.07 3.07 -24.19
C THR A 222 7.32 3.58 -25.42
N ASN A 223 6.55 4.67 -25.30
CA ASN A 223 5.59 5.13 -26.30
C ASN A 223 5.99 6.49 -26.92
N GLY A 224 7.24 6.94 -26.75
CA GLY A 224 7.71 8.24 -27.28
C GLY A 224 7.07 9.48 -26.63
N ARG A 225 6.23 9.30 -25.61
CA ARG A 225 5.63 10.36 -24.79
C ARG A 225 6.29 10.35 -23.43
N VAL A 226 7.04 11.39 -23.09
CA VAL A 226 7.70 11.55 -21.78
C VAL A 226 6.74 11.17 -20.64
N ALA A 227 7.14 10.19 -19.81
CA ALA A 227 6.38 9.86 -18.61
C ALA A 227 6.21 11.14 -17.79
N LYS A 228 4.97 11.48 -17.39
CA LYS A 228 4.73 12.69 -16.59
C LYS A 228 5.61 12.61 -15.32
N LYS A 229 6.45 13.63 -15.09
CA LYS A 229 7.41 13.75 -13.98
C LYS A 229 6.83 13.39 -12.59
N LYS A 230 5.51 13.58 -12.39
CA LYS A 230 4.80 13.19 -11.15
C LYS A 230 4.75 11.68 -10.90
N ASN A 231 4.74 10.83 -11.94
CA ASN A 231 4.63 9.37 -11.80
C ASN A 231 6.00 8.66 -11.73
N THR A 232 7.10 9.40 -11.88
CA THR A 232 8.46 8.83 -11.88
C THR A 232 9.33 9.43 -10.78
N SER A 233 8.73 10.15 -9.83
CA SER A 233 9.47 10.68 -8.68
C SER A 233 9.86 9.54 -7.77
N ILE A 234 11.17 9.39 -7.53
CA ILE A 234 11.68 8.44 -6.56
C ILE A 234 11.54 9.10 -5.18
N HIS A 235 10.85 8.42 -4.26
CA HIS A 235 10.58 8.93 -2.91
C HIS A 235 11.57 8.41 -1.85
N PHE A 236 12.63 7.76 -2.30
CA PHE A 236 13.74 7.28 -1.49
C PHE A 236 15.08 7.75 -2.09
N PRO A 237 16.14 7.92 -1.29
CA PRO A 237 17.48 8.16 -1.80
C PRO A 237 17.89 7.04 -2.76
N SER A 238 18.53 7.38 -3.87
CA SER A 238 19.09 6.38 -4.80
C SER A 238 20.51 6.80 -5.16
N PRO A 239 21.53 5.93 -4.95
CA PRO A 239 21.43 4.55 -4.43
C PRO A 239 21.04 4.46 -2.95
N CYS A 240 20.40 3.36 -2.54
CA CYS A 240 20.16 3.04 -1.13
C CYS A 240 20.21 1.53 -0.85
N SER A 241 20.41 1.17 0.42
CA SER A 241 20.37 -0.23 0.85
C SER A 241 18.92 -0.71 0.98
N ILE A 242 18.69 -2.02 0.79
CA ILE A 242 17.36 -2.62 0.99
C ILE A 242 16.88 -2.38 2.43
N ARG A 243 17.77 -2.50 3.43
CA ARG A 243 17.42 -2.25 4.83
C ARG A 243 16.96 -0.81 5.04
N ASP A 244 17.69 0.15 4.48
CA ASP A 244 17.34 1.57 4.62
C ASP A 244 16.02 1.92 3.92
N ALA A 245 15.78 1.35 2.73
CA ALA A 245 14.51 1.48 2.03
C ALA A 245 13.33 0.96 2.87
N PHE A 246 13.43 -0.25 3.42
CA PHE A 246 12.38 -0.81 4.28
C PHE A 246 12.27 -0.14 5.64
N LEU A 247 13.34 0.45 6.16
CA LEU A 247 13.31 1.09 7.47
C LEU A 247 12.70 2.49 7.41
N HIS A 248 13.02 3.28 6.38
CA HIS A 248 12.72 4.71 6.36
C HIS A 248 11.81 5.18 5.22
N HIS A 249 11.61 4.37 4.17
CA HIS A 249 11.03 4.85 2.92
C HIS A 249 9.84 4.06 2.39
N VAL A 250 9.55 2.89 2.96
CA VAL A 250 8.45 2.03 2.56
C VAL A 250 7.60 1.69 3.78
N ASP A 251 6.29 1.88 3.66
CA ASP A 251 5.35 1.39 4.68
C ASP A 251 5.13 -0.12 4.47
N ILE A 252 5.67 -0.92 5.38
CA ILE A 252 5.59 -2.39 5.34
C ILE A 252 4.42 -2.95 6.15
N LEU A 253 3.72 -2.11 6.92
CA LEU A 253 2.63 -2.52 7.82
C LEU A 253 1.26 -2.19 7.24
N SER A 254 1.17 -1.30 6.26
CA SER A 254 -0.07 -1.00 5.55
C SER A 254 -0.64 -2.22 4.82
N SER A 255 -1.97 -2.35 4.82
CA SER A 255 -2.64 -3.39 4.06
C SER A 255 -2.33 -3.26 2.56
N PRO A 256 -1.74 -4.28 1.92
CA PRO A 256 -1.28 -4.17 0.55
C PRO A 256 -2.47 -4.05 -0.41
N LYS A 257 -2.40 -3.08 -1.32
CA LYS A 257 -3.45 -2.83 -2.32
C LYS A 257 -3.65 -4.05 -3.23
N LYS A 258 -4.87 -4.23 -3.75
CA LYS A 258 -5.21 -5.32 -4.68
C LYS A 258 -4.23 -5.49 -5.86
N ALA A 259 -3.72 -4.40 -6.42
CA ALA A 259 -2.73 -4.45 -7.50
C ALA A 259 -1.40 -5.07 -7.04
N VAL A 260 -0.96 -4.80 -5.81
CA VAL A 260 0.24 -5.42 -5.21
C VAL A 260 -0.01 -6.90 -4.97
N VAL A 261 -1.19 -7.27 -4.44
CA VAL A 261 -1.58 -8.68 -4.25
C VAL A 261 -1.59 -9.42 -5.59
N CYS A 262 -2.14 -8.82 -6.65
CA CYS A 262 -2.11 -9.38 -8.00
C CYS A 262 -0.69 -9.55 -8.54
N ALA A 263 0.21 -8.60 -8.28
CA ALA A 263 1.60 -8.68 -8.69
C ALA A 263 2.36 -9.76 -7.91
N LEU A 264 2.12 -9.91 -6.61
CA LEU A 264 2.75 -10.96 -5.80
C LEU A 264 2.30 -12.37 -6.23
N ALA A 265 1.05 -12.52 -6.68
CA ALA A 265 0.54 -13.79 -7.20
C ALA A 265 1.36 -14.32 -8.40
N THR A 266 2.06 -13.45 -9.15
CA THR A 266 2.94 -13.91 -10.25
C THR A 266 4.18 -14.65 -9.78
N TYR A 267 4.54 -14.52 -8.50
CA TYR A 267 5.72 -15.14 -7.89
C TYR A 267 5.37 -16.31 -6.96
N CYS A 268 4.08 -16.65 -6.80
CA CYS A 268 3.66 -17.84 -6.06
C CYS A 268 4.02 -19.12 -6.82
N SER A 269 4.72 -20.04 -6.16
CA SER A 269 5.02 -21.37 -6.73
C SER A 269 3.88 -22.37 -6.56
N ASP A 270 3.02 -22.18 -5.56
CA ASP A 270 1.84 -22.99 -5.33
C ASP A 270 0.64 -22.41 -6.09
N GLU A 271 0.00 -23.23 -6.92
CA GLU A 271 -1.10 -22.81 -7.80
C GLU A 271 -2.37 -22.43 -7.02
N GLU A 272 -2.62 -23.06 -5.87
CA GLU A 272 -3.78 -22.74 -5.03
C GLU A 272 -3.57 -21.40 -4.31
N GLN A 273 -2.38 -21.17 -3.74
CA GLN A 273 -2.00 -19.87 -3.18
C GLN A 273 -2.11 -18.75 -4.22
N ARG A 274 -1.62 -19.03 -5.44
CA ARG A 274 -1.75 -18.11 -6.58
C ARG A 274 -3.21 -17.80 -6.88
N ALA A 275 -4.06 -18.83 -7.04
CA ALA A 275 -5.48 -18.67 -7.33
C ALA A 275 -6.21 -17.85 -6.24
N GLN A 276 -5.88 -18.07 -4.97
CA GLN A 276 -6.45 -17.31 -3.85
C GLN A 276 -6.02 -15.85 -3.83
N MET A 277 -4.75 -15.56 -4.11
CA MET A 277 -4.28 -14.17 -4.23
C MET A 277 -4.92 -13.45 -5.41
N LEU A 278 -5.09 -14.14 -6.55
CA LEU A 278 -5.81 -13.62 -7.70
C LEU A 278 -7.28 -13.34 -7.37
N LEU A 279 -7.96 -14.25 -6.67
CA LEU A 279 -9.32 -14.04 -6.19
C LEU A 279 -9.42 -12.80 -5.31
N LEU A 280 -8.52 -12.62 -4.33
CA LEU A 280 -8.50 -11.43 -3.46
C LEU A 280 -8.31 -10.12 -4.25
N SER A 281 -7.58 -10.18 -5.35
CA SER A 281 -7.34 -9.01 -6.21
C SER A 281 -8.52 -8.67 -7.14
N SER A 282 -9.41 -9.63 -7.41
CA SER A 282 -10.54 -9.48 -8.33
C SER A 282 -11.70 -8.63 -7.77
N LYS A 283 -12.68 -8.32 -8.62
CA LYS A 283 -13.96 -7.73 -8.17
C LYS A 283 -14.78 -8.70 -7.33
N ALA A 284 -14.87 -9.96 -7.74
CA ALA A 284 -15.61 -11.02 -7.04
C ALA A 284 -15.09 -11.26 -5.61
N GLY A 285 -13.78 -11.14 -5.39
CA GLY A 285 -13.16 -11.32 -4.08
C GLY A 285 -13.13 -10.07 -3.19
N THR A 286 -13.83 -8.98 -3.54
CA THR A 286 -13.77 -7.72 -2.76
C THR A 286 -14.15 -7.89 -1.29
N ASN A 287 -15.22 -8.63 -1.00
CA ASN A 287 -15.63 -8.86 0.38
C ASN A 287 -14.60 -9.70 1.14
N LYS A 288 -14.06 -10.74 0.49
CA LYS A 288 -12.97 -11.57 1.06
C LYS A 288 -11.72 -10.71 1.35
N TYR A 289 -11.36 -9.82 0.43
CA TYR A 289 -10.27 -8.86 0.63
C TYR A 289 -10.54 -7.93 1.81
N LYS A 290 -11.72 -7.31 1.90
CA LYS A 290 -12.05 -6.41 3.02
C LYS A 290 -11.93 -7.13 4.37
N VAL A 291 -12.59 -8.28 4.51
CA VAL A 291 -12.57 -9.06 5.76
C VAL A 291 -11.16 -9.51 6.13
N ARG A 292 -10.37 -9.97 5.17
CA ARG A 292 -9.06 -10.61 5.44
C ARG A 292 -7.88 -9.64 5.46
N MET A 293 -8.00 -8.48 4.80
CA MET A 293 -6.89 -7.52 4.62
C MET A 293 -7.14 -6.16 5.27
N LEU A 294 -8.39 -5.73 5.42
CA LEU A 294 -8.72 -4.40 5.98
C LEU A 294 -9.24 -4.46 7.41
N PHE A 295 -10.08 -5.45 7.75
CA PHE A 295 -10.70 -5.54 9.08
C PHE A 295 -9.88 -6.32 10.12
N LYS A 296 -8.66 -6.72 9.78
CA LYS A 296 -7.78 -7.51 10.66
C LYS A 296 -7.08 -6.70 11.75
N THR A 297 -7.24 -5.38 11.73
CA THR A 297 -6.79 -4.49 12.81
C THR A 297 -7.70 -4.48 14.04
N GLU A 298 -8.90 -5.08 14.00
CA GLU A 298 -9.85 -5.07 15.13
C GLU A 298 -10.18 -6.44 15.76
N ALA A 299 -9.71 -7.56 15.18
CA ALA A 299 -10.09 -8.90 15.64
C ALA A 299 -9.20 -9.45 16.80
N TRP A 300 -8.90 -8.63 17.80
CA TRP A 300 -8.25 -9.02 19.07
C TRP A 300 -9.16 -8.83 20.29
N VAL A 301 -10.48 -8.85 20.10
CA VAL A 301 -11.40 -9.15 21.21
C VAL A 301 -11.97 -10.54 20.94
N ASP A 302 -11.24 -11.54 21.42
CA ASP A 302 -11.78 -12.86 21.63
C ASP A 302 -12.80 -12.77 22.78
N GLU A 303 -14.08 -12.55 22.46
CA GLU A 303 -15.19 -12.57 23.42
C GLU A 303 -15.44 -13.97 24.02
N SER A 304 -14.61 -14.97 23.69
CA SER A 304 -14.76 -16.34 24.20
C SER A 304 -14.21 -16.56 25.62
N ASN A 305 -13.62 -15.56 26.29
CA ASN A 305 -12.98 -15.73 27.61
C ASN A 305 -13.49 -14.82 28.74
N ILE A 306 -14.68 -14.23 28.62
CA ILE A 306 -15.38 -13.69 29.80
C ILE A 306 -16.18 -14.82 30.47
N THR A 307 -15.47 -15.74 31.12
CA THR A 307 -16.04 -16.50 32.23
C THR A 307 -15.89 -15.67 33.49
N ALA A 308 -17.04 -15.21 34.00
CA ALA A 308 -17.17 -14.59 35.31
C ALA A 308 -16.56 -15.46 36.41
N VAL A 309 -15.63 -14.88 37.19
CA VAL A 309 -15.44 -15.12 38.62
C VAL A 309 -15.05 -13.79 39.26
#